data_AF-A0A4Y8KY60-F1
#
_entry.id   AF-A0A4Y8KY60-F1
#
_cell.length_a   1.000
_cell.length_b   1.000
_cell.length_c   1.000
_cell.angle_alpha   90.00
_cell.angle_beta   90.00
_cell.angle_gamma   90.00
#
_symmetry.space_group_name_H-M   'P 1'
#
loop_
_entity.id
_entity.type
_entity.pdbx_description
1 polymer ?
#
loop_
_entity_poly.entity_id
_entity_poly.type
_entity_poly.pdbx_seq_one_letter_code
_entity_poly.pdbx_strand_id
1 'polypeptide(L)'
;MVNIFWGLLLIFFNPNLNFLDLGVIDYLCNILGYALIWSGIRVMEKQYTGASKIQPYVLFMIIHSAVFFLLSVFGYSPVHLPLNTDWAIITVVGLALMITGMFMVFVIISMLIKVVEEDENSSVSVRKLKTICAGLMLIFTLVAVSYFLFQAVPGVSVTLTAVLLILKGAFLFQFYRGFVREWKVVGL
;
A
#
# COMPACT_ATOMS: atom_id res chain seq x y z
N MET A 1 11.18 -11.30 6.81
CA MET A 1 9.70 -11.18 6.65
C MET A 1 8.98 -10.42 7.75
N VAL A 2 9.32 -10.59 9.04
CA VAL A 2 8.60 -9.90 10.15
C VAL A 2 8.53 -8.37 9.95
N ASN A 3 9.63 -7.73 9.53
CA ASN A 3 9.64 -6.30 9.25
C ASN A 3 8.70 -5.91 8.10
N ILE A 4 8.60 -6.74 7.05
CA ILE A 4 7.68 -6.52 5.93
C ILE A 4 6.23 -6.59 6.43
N PHE A 5 5.91 -7.58 7.26
CA PHE A 5 4.57 -7.72 7.85
C PHE A 5 4.19 -6.50 8.70
N TRP A 6 5.06 -6.06 9.60
CA TRP A 6 4.82 -4.86 10.40
C TRP A 6 4.69 -3.60 9.54
N GLY A 7 5.50 -3.50 8.49
CA GLY A 7 5.40 -2.38 7.56
C GLY A 7 4.08 -2.35 6.80
N LEU A 8 3.62 -3.50 6.30
CA LEU A 8 2.31 -3.64 5.67
C LEU A 8 1.15 -3.36 6.64
N LEU A 9 1.29 -3.78 7.90
CA LEU A 9 0.31 -3.49 8.94
C LEU A 9 0.19 -1.97 9.15
N LEU A 10 1.31 -1.24 9.24
CA LEU A 10 1.29 0.23 9.37
C LEU A 10 0.69 0.91 8.14
N ILE A 11 1.03 0.49 6.93
CA ILE A 11 0.50 1.09 5.69
C ILE A 11 -1.01 0.81 5.53
N PHE A 12 -1.46 -0.37 5.96
CA PHE A 12 -2.88 -0.73 5.89
C PHE A 12 -3.71 -0.19 7.03
N PHE A 13 -3.06 0.24 8.12
CA PHE A 13 -3.72 0.85 9.26
C PHE A 13 -4.15 2.27 8.92
N ASN A 14 -5.27 2.36 8.20
CA ASN A 14 -6.02 3.59 8.03
C ASN A 14 -7.50 3.27 8.34
N PRO A 15 -8.04 3.72 9.48
CA PRO A 15 -9.42 3.48 9.86
C PRO A 15 -10.41 4.38 9.10
N ASN A 16 -9.94 5.37 8.32
CA ASN A 16 -10.81 6.26 7.58
C ASN A 16 -11.53 5.49 6.48
N LEU A 17 -12.86 5.57 6.50
CA LEU A 17 -13.72 5.03 5.45
C LEU A 17 -13.84 5.95 4.24
N ASN A 18 -13.34 7.19 4.37
CA ASN A 18 -13.24 8.11 3.25
C ASN A 18 -11.95 7.85 2.48
N PHE A 19 -12.09 7.54 1.19
CA PHE A 19 -11.02 7.03 0.34
C PHE A 19 -9.83 7.99 0.20
N LEU A 20 -10.07 9.30 0.14
CA LEU A 20 -9.04 10.33 -0.03
C LEU A 20 -8.62 11.03 1.27
N ASP A 21 -9.19 10.63 2.41
CA ASP A 21 -8.91 11.27 3.70
C ASP A 21 -7.63 10.69 4.30
N LEU A 22 -6.50 11.16 3.76
CA LEU A 22 -5.15 10.86 4.22
C LEU A 22 -4.64 12.02 5.05
N GLY A 23 -4.62 11.82 6.37
CA GLY A 23 -4.09 12.77 7.32
C GLY A 23 -2.57 12.70 7.47
N VAL A 24 -2.03 13.64 8.25
CA VAL A 24 -0.60 13.68 8.64
C VAL A 24 -0.16 12.37 9.28
N ILE A 25 -1.02 11.77 10.11
CA ILE A 25 -0.76 10.49 10.78
C ILE A 25 -0.63 9.35 9.76
N ASP A 26 -1.47 9.32 8.73
CA ASP A 26 -1.43 8.29 7.69
C ASP A 26 -0.11 8.34 6.92
N TYR A 27 0.36 9.54 6.55
CA TYR A 27 1.65 9.69 5.90
C TYR A 27 2.82 9.30 6.81
N LEU A 28 2.75 9.61 8.11
CA LEU A 28 3.77 9.16 9.07
C LEU A 28 3.81 7.63 9.18
N CYS A 29 2.64 6.99 9.30
CA CYS A 29 2.50 5.54 9.28
C CYS A 29 3.05 4.93 7.98
N ASN A 30 2.80 5.57 6.83
CA ASN A 30 3.35 5.14 5.55
C ASN A 30 4.88 5.23 5.51
N ILE A 31 5.48 6.34 5.96
CA ILE A 31 6.94 6.51 6.01
C ILE A 31 7.57 5.39 6.86
N LEU A 32 7.06 5.18 8.07
CA LEU A 32 7.55 4.13 8.97
C LEU A 32 7.31 2.73 8.38
N GLY A 33 6.14 2.52 7.77
CA GLY A 33 5.77 1.26 7.15
C GLY A 33 6.69 0.89 5.99
N TYR A 34 6.95 1.82 5.06
CA TYR A 34 7.86 1.60 3.94
C TYR A 34 9.32 1.46 4.41
N ALA A 35 9.74 2.18 5.46
CA ALA A 35 11.07 1.98 6.06
C ALA A 35 11.25 0.55 6.64
N LEU A 36 10.21 0.00 7.28
CA LEU A 36 10.22 -1.38 7.75
C LEU A 36 10.21 -2.39 6.58
N ILE A 37 9.43 -2.14 5.53
CA ILE A 37 9.45 -2.98 4.32
C ILE A 37 10.85 -2.96 3.68
N TRP A 38 11.48 -1.79 3.56
CA TRP A 38 12.84 -1.64 3.03
C TRP A 38 13.86 -2.48 3.81
N SER A 39 13.83 -2.36 5.14
CA SER A 39 14.67 -3.20 6.03
C SER A 39 14.40 -4.68 5.81
N GLY A 40 13.13 -5.07 5.71
CA GLY A 40 12.72 -6.45 5.44
C GLY A 40 13.21 -6.99 4.08
N ILE A 41 13.17 -6.17 3.03
CA ILE A 41 13.66 -6.53 1.69
C ILE A 41 15.17 -6.74 1.69
N ARG A 42 15.95 -5.89 2.39
CA ARG A 42 17.40 -6.09 2.51
C ARG A 42 17.79 -7.40 3.19
N VAL A 43 16.99 -7.85 4.16
CA VAL A 43 17.18 -9.18 4.76
C VAL A 43 16.82 -10.27 3.75
N MET A 44 15.74 -10.09 3.01
CA MET A 44 15.27 -11.03 1.98
C MET A 44 16.26 -11.16 0.81
N GLU A 45 16.96 -10.10 0.44
CA GLU A 45 17.97 -10.08 -0.62
C GLU A 45 19.12 -11.07 -0.40
N LYS A 46 19.41 -11.42 0.85
CA LYS A 46 20.43 -12.45 1.16
C LYS A 46 20.01 -13.86 0.74
N GLN A 47 18.72 -14.08 0.53
CA GLN A 47 18.12 -15.38 0.22
C GLN A 47 17.53 -15.39 -1.20
N TYR A 48 16.93 -14.28 -1.63
CA TYR A 48 16.19 -14.19 -2.89
C TYR A 48 16.82 -13.12 -3.79
N THR A 49 17.46 -13.54 -4.89
CA THR A 49 18.19 -12.64 -5.81
C THR A 49 17.28 -11.60 -6.48
N GLY A 50 15.99 -11.87 -6.60
CA GLY A 50 14.99 -10.95 -7.15
C GLY A 50 14.55 -9.81 -6.22
N ALA A 51 14.84 -9.89 -4.91
CA ALA A 51 14.34 -8.95 -3.92
C ALA A 51 14.87 -7.51 -4.11
N SER A 52 16.10 -7.37 -4.63
CA SER A 52 16.74 -6.08 -4.89
C SER A 52 15.93 -5.18 -5.84
N LYS A 53 15.17 -5.78 -6.77
CA LYS A 53 14.32 -5.05 -7.72
C LYS A 53 13.17 -4.30 -7.05
N ILE A 54 12.78 -4.68 -5.84
CA ILE A 54 11.65 -4.08 -5.09
C ILE A 54 12.10 -2.80 -4.37
N GLN A 55 13.39 -2.73 -4.00
CA GLN A 55 13.98 -1.59 -3.28
C GLN A 55 13.62 -0.22 -3.91
N PRO A 56 13.89 0.07 -5.18
CA PRO A 56 13.64 1.41 -5.74
C PRO A 56 12.19 1.87 -5.58
N TYR A 57 11.22 0.96 -5.70
CA TYR A 57 9.80 1.26 -5.50
C TYR A 57 9.50 1.65 -4.05
N VAL A 58 10.10 0.95 -3.09
CA VAL A 58 9.93 1.25 -1.66
C VAL A 58 10.62 2.56 -1.30
N LEU A 59 11.82 2.84 -1.82
CA LEU A 59 12.49 4.12 -1.60
C LEU A 59 11.70 5.29 -2.17
N PHE A 60 11.19 5.13 -3.41
CA PHE A 60 10.28 6.10 -4.01
C PHE A 60 9.09 6.36 -3.09
N MET A 61 8.48 5.32 -2.52
CA MET A 61 7.34 5.47 -1.61
C MET A 61 7.68 6.13 -0.27
N ILE A 62 8.88 5.94 0.26
CA ILE A 62 9.36 6.68 1.44
C ILE A 62 9.44 8.18 1.11
N ILE A 63 10.08 8.53 -0.01
CA ILE A 63 10.25 9.92 -0.45
C ILE A 63 8.88 10.55 -0.75
N HIS A 64 8.03 9.84 -1.50
CA HIS A 64 6.67 10.25 -1.81
C HIS A 64 5.88 10.55 -0.54
N SER A 65 5.87 9.61 0.42
CA SER A 65 5.16 9.80 1.68
C SER A 65 5.72 10.96 2.52
N ALA A 66 7.05 11.17 2.51
CA ALA A 66 7.69 12.29 3.19
C ALA A 66 7.33 13.66 2.57
N VAL A 67 7.26 13.75 1.24
CA VAL A 67 6.83 14.97 0.55
C VAL A 67 5.37 15.29 0.90
N PHE A 68 4.47 14.32 0.80
CA PHE A 68 3.05 14.53 1.14
C PHE A 68 2.81 14.75 2.63
N PHE A 69 3.64 14.19 3.51
CA PHE A 69 3.66 14.50 4.93
C PHE A 69 3.96 15.99 5.15
N LEU A 70 5.05 16.50 4.54
CA LEU A 70 5.43 17.92 4.66
C LEU A 70 4.32 18.83 4.10
N LEU A 71 3.80 18.52 2.90
CA LEU A 71 2.69 19.28 2.31
C LEU A 71 1.46 19.31 3.23
N SER A 72 1.11 18.17 3.84
CA SER A 72 -0.02 18.08 4.78
C SER A 72 0.21 18.89 6.05
N VAL A 73 1.41 18.86 6.63
CA VAL A 73 1.77 19.64 7.83
C VAL A 73 1.68 21.14 7.57
N PHE A 74 2.08 21.60 6.39
CA PHE A 74 2.01 23.01 6.00
C PHE A 74 0.63 23.43 5.43
N GLY A 75 -0.35 22.55 5.39
CA GLY A 75 -1.69 22.86 4.88
C GLY A 75 -1.81 22.94 3.35
N TYR A 76 -0.78 22.50 2.62
CA TYR A 76 -0.74 22.44 1.14
C TYR A 76 -1.13 21.06 0.60
N SER A 77 -1.99 20.31 1.31
CA SER A 77 -2.47 19.02 0.83
C SER A 77 -3.21 19.20 -0.50
N PRO A 78 -2.83 18.47 -1.58
CA PRO A 78 -3.49 18.59 -2.88
C PRO A 78 -5.00 18.29 -2.88
N VAL A 79 -5.51 17.65 -1.83
CA VAL A 79 -6.95 17.37 -1.66
C VAL A 79 -7.72 18.59 -1.16
N HIS A 80 -7.05 19.52 -0.47
CA HIS A 80 -7.69 20.68 0.17
C HIS A 80 -7.36 22.01 -0.52
N LEU A 81 -6.45 22.01 -1.50
CA LEU A 81 -6.11 23.23 -2.23
C LEU A 81 -7.23 23.64 -3.20
N PRO A 82 -7.64 24.92 -3.19
CA PRO A 82 -8.64 25.41 -4.12
C PRO A 82 -8.13 25.30 -5.56
N LEU A 83 -9.02 24.94 -6.49
CA LEU A 83 -8.73 24.86 -7.93
C LEU A 83 -8.67 26.25 -8.61
N ASN A 84 -8.27 27.29 -7.88
CA ASN A 84 -8.06 28.61 -8.49
C ASN A 84 -6.89 28.53 -9.49
N THR A 85 -6.95 29.38 -10.52
CA THR A 85 -6.17 29.24 -11.75
C THR A 85 -4.66 29.13 -11.56
N ASP A 86 -4.10 29.72 -10.50
CA ASP A 86 -2.65 29.74 -10.27
C ASP A 86 -2.11 28.45 -9.62
N TRP A 87 -2.93 27.73 -8.85
CA TRP A 87 -2.55 26.48 -8.19
C TRP A 87 -3.14 25.23 -8.84
N ALA A 88 -4.05 25.39 -9.80
CA ALA A 88 -4.76 24.28 -10.45
C ALA A 88 -3.83 23.19 -11.01
N ILE A 89 -2.72 23.57 -11.66
CA ILE A 89 -1.75 22.61 -12.21
C ILE A 89 -1.09 21.80 -11.09
N ILE A 90 -0.68 22.46 -10.01
CA ILE A 90 -0.03 21.83 -8.86
C ILE A 90 -1.02 20.89 -8.17
N THR A 91 -2.28 21.29 -8.03
CA THR A 91 -3.35 20.47 -7.45
C THR A 91 -3.61 19.21 -8.30
N VAL A 92 -3.73 19.34 -9.62
CA VAL A 92 -3.96 18.18 -10.52
C VAL A 92 -2.76 17.22 -10.53
N VAL A 93 -1.54 17.75 -10.64
CA VAL A 93 -0.32 16.93 -10.60
C VAL A 93 -0.17 16.24 -9.24
N GLY A 94 -0.41 16.97 -8.15
CA GLY A 94 -0.40 16.44 -6.79
C GLY A 94 -1.44 15.33 -6.60
N LEU A 95 -2.66 15.50 -7.11
CA LEU A 95 -3.70 14.48 -7.07
C LEU A 95 -3.30 13.21 -7.85
N ALA A 96 -2.74 13.37 -9.05
CA ALA A 96 -2.26 12.25 -9.86
C ALA A 96 -1.12 11.48 -9.16
N LEU A 97 -0.17 12.20 -8.54
CA LEU A 97 0.90 11.61 -7.75
C LEU A 97 0.37 10.90 -6.51
N MET A 98 -0.64 11.44 -5.84
CA MET A 98 -1.27 10.81 -4.68
C MET A 98 -1.93 9.48 -5.07
N ILE A 99 -2.75 9.47 -6.13
CA ILE A 99 -3.40 8.24 -6.65
C ILE A 99 -2.35 7.20 -7.02
N THR A 100 -1.27 7.62 -7.70
CA THR A 100 -0.14 6.74 -8.05
C THR A 100 0.47 6.11 -6.79
N GLY A 101 0.71 6.91 -5.76
CA GLY A 101 1.23 6.42 -4.47
C GLY A 101 0.32 5.40 -3.81
N MET A 102 -1.00 5.58 -3.87
CA MET A 102 -1.95 4.61 -3.31
C MET A 102 -1.93 3.27 -4.06
N PHE A 103 -1.70 3.27 -5.39
CA PHE A 103 -1.56 2.04 -6.17
C PHE A 103 -0.22 1.33 -5.94
N MET A 104 0.85 2.08 -5.69
CA MET A 104 2.22 1.56 -5.58
C MET A 104 2.39 0.53 -4.45
N VAL A 105 1.62 0.60 -3.38
CA VAL A 105 1.65 -0.44 -2.32
C VAL A 105 1.32 -1.82 -2.89
N PHE A 106 0.33 -1.92 -3.79
CA PHE A 106 -0.06 -3.20 -4.39
C PHE A 106 0.98 -3.70 -5.39
N VAL A 107 1.68 -2.79 -6.07
CA VAL A 107 2.81 -3.13 -6.93
C VAL A 107 3.94 -3.74 -6.09
N ILE A 108 4.31 -3.09 -4.98
CA ILE A 108 5.33 -3.60 -4.04
C ILE A 108 4.94 -4.99 -3.53
N ILE A 109 3.69 -5.17 -3.09
CA ILE A 109 3.17 -6.46 -2.61
C ILE A 109 3.22 -7.52 -3.72
N SER A 110 2.77 -7.19 -4.92
CA SER A 110 2.76 -8.14 -6.04
C SER A 110 4.17 -8.59 -6.42
N MET A 111 5.14 -7.67 -6.38
CA MET A 111 6.55 -8.00 -6.59
C MET A 111 7.10 -8.87 -5.45
N LEU A 112 6.75 -8.58 -4.19
CA LEU A 112 7.14 -9.41 -3.05
C LEU A 112 6.63 -10.84 -3.21
N ILE A 113 5.36 -11.02 -3.58
CA ILE A 113 4.76 -12.34 -3.81
C ILE A 113 5.48 -13.06 -4.94
N LYS A 114 5.77 -12.37 -6.04
CA LYS A 114 6.46 -12.94 -7.21
C LYS A 114 7.86 -13.43 -6.87
N VAL A 115 8.63 -12.65 -6.09
CA VAL A 115 9.98 -13.06 -5.68
C VAL A 115 9.96 -14.33 -4.85
N VAL A 116 8.95 -14.51 -3.99
CA VAL A 116 8.83 -15.77 -3.22
C VAL A 116 8.27 -16.91 -4.08
N GLU A 117 7.36 -16.63 -5.02
CA GLU A 117 6.81 -17.63 -5.96
C GLU A 117 7.89 -18.28 -6.82
N GLU A 118 8.88 -17.51 -7.27
CA GLU A 118 9.97 -17.96 -8.14
C GLU A 118 10.94 -18.93 -7.43
N ASP A 119 11.03 -18.89 -6.10
CA ASP A 119 11.99 -19.70 -5.32
C ASP A 119 11.33 -20.90 -4.60
N GLU A 120 10.07 -20.78 -4.15
CA GLU A 120 9.40 -21.80 -3.32
C GLU A 120 8.60 -22.87 -4.09
N ASN A 121 8.71 -22.98 -5.41
CA ASN A 121 7.94 -23.96 -6.22
C ASN A 121 6.43 -23.94 -5.87
N SER A 122 5.80 -22.78 -6.07
CA SER A 122 4.34 -22.55 -5.99
C SER A 122 3.62 -23.23 -4.82
N SER A 123 3.96 -22.86 -3.58
CA SER A 123 3.18 -23.29 -2.41
C SER A 123 1.73 -22.79 -2.50
N VAL A 124 0.77 -23.57 -1.97
CA VAL A 124 -0.66 -23.22 -1.96
C VAL A 124 -0.92 -21.88 -1.26
N SER A 125 -0.06 -21.48 -0.32
CA SER A 125 -0.13 -20.20 0.40
C SER A 125 0.16 -19.01 -0.54
N VAL A 126 1.19 -19.08 -1.38
CA VAL A 126 1.55 -18.06 -2.38
C VAL A 126 0.38 -17.83 -3.35
N ARG A 127 -0.22 -18.90 -3.87
CA ARG A 127 -1.36 -18.79 -4.80
C ARG A 127 -2.58 -18.12 -4.15
N LYS A 128 -2.89 -18.46 -2.90
CA LYS A 128 -3.98 -17.80 -2.15
C LYS A 128 -3.69 -16.32 -1.93
N LEU A 129 -2.46 -15.98 -1.56
CA LEU A 129 -2.06 -14.58 -1.32
C LEU A 129 -2.15 -13.75 -2.61
N LYS A 130 -1.73 -14.31 -3.75
CA LYS A 130 -1.85 -13.71 -5.07
C LYS A 130 -3.30 -13.41 -5.44
N THR A 131 -4.21 -14.36 -5.21
CA THR A 131 -5.65 -14.15 -5.45
C THR A 131 -6.23 -13.05 -4.57
N ILE A 132 -5.86 -13.02 -3.28
CA ILE A 132 -6.32 -11.97 -2.36
C ILE A 132 -5.76 -10.60 -2.77
N CYS A 133 -4.49 -10.54 -3.18
CA CYS A 133 -3.87 -9.31 -3.68
C CYS A 133 -4.56 -8.79 -4.96
N ALA A 134 -4.92 -9.68 -5.88
CA ALA A 134 -5.70 -9.31 -7.06
C ALA A 134 -7.09 -8.77 -6.67
N GLY A 135 -7.76 -9.41 -5.71
CA GLY A 135 -9.02 -8.92 -5.14
C GLY A 135 -8.88 -7.54 -4.49
N LEU A 136 -7.81 -7.31 -3.73
CA LEU A 136 -7.48 -6.00 -3.15
C LEU A 136 -7.34 -4.91 -4.23
N MET A 137 -6.56 -5.17 -5.28
CA MET A 137 -6.38 -4.23 -6.39
C MET A 137 -7.68 -3.93 -7.13
N LEU A 138 -8.50 -4.97 -7.37
CA LEU A 138 -9.79 -4.83 -8.03
C LEU A 138 -10.75 -3.97 -7.19
N ILE A 139 -10.92 -4.30 -5.91
CA ILE A 139 -11.80 -3.52 -5.02
C ILE A 139 -11.27 -2.11 -4.84
N PHE A 140 -9.96 -1.92 -4.70
CA PHE A 140 -9.34 -0.60 -4.62
C PHE A 140 -9.65 0.25 -5.86
N THR A 141 -9.54 -0.35 -7.05
CA THR A 141 -9.88 0.31 -8.32
C THR A 141 -11.37 0.66 -8.38
N LEU A 142 -12.25 -0.25 -7.95
CA LEU A 142 -13.68 0.02 -7.87
C LEU A 142 -13.99 1.16 -6.90
N VAL A 143 -13.34 1.21 -5.72
CA VAL A 143 -13.50 2.32 -4.77
C VAL A 143 -13.10 3.64 -5.45
N ALA A 144 -11.95 3.69 -6.11
CA ALA A 144 -11.46 4.89 -6.79
C ALA A 144 -12.45 5.36 -7.86
N VAL A 145 -12.88 4.46 -8.76
CA VAL A 145 -13.85 4.75 -9.81
C VAL A 145 -15.18 5.21 -9.21
N SER A 146 -15.67 4.53 -8.17
CA SER A 146 -16.90 4.90 -7.48
C SER A 146 -16.83 6.28 -6.84
N TYR A 147 -15.71 6.60 -6.21
CA TYR A 147 -15.48 7.88 -5.55
C TYR A 147 -15.49 9.05 -6.54
N PHE A 148 -14.82 8.90 -7.70
CA PHE A 148 -14.74 9.97 -8.69
C PHE A 148 -15.97 10.10 -9.60
N LEU A 149 -16.61 8.99 -10.00
CA LEU A 149 -17.75 9.02 -10.93
C LEU A 149 -19.10 9.22 -10.23
N PHE A 150 -19.26 8.72 -9.01
CA PHE A 150 -20.54 8.72 -8.29
C PHE A 150 -20.46 9.59 -7.04
N GLN A 151 -19.92 10.80 -7.15
CA GLN A 151 -19.89 11.79 -6.05
C GLN A 151 -21.29 12.01 -5.41
N ALA A 152 -22.36 11.77 -6.18
CA ALA A 152 -23.74 11.87 -5.72
C ALA A 152 -24.23 10.68 -4.85
N VAL A 153 -23.49 9.56 -4.78
CA VAL A 153 -23.86 8.38 -3.96
C VAL A 153 -22.68 7.94 -3.07
N PRO A 154 -22.37 8.69 -2.00
CA PRO A 154 -21.24 8.41 -1.10
C PRO A 154 -21.30 7.01 -0.45
N GLY A 155 -22.50 6.43 -0.33
CA GLY A 155 -22.72 5.13 0.30
C GLY A 155 -21.99 3.97 -0.40
N VAL A 156 -21.82 4.02 -1.73
CA VAL A 156 -21.17 2.93 -2.49
C VAL A 156 -19.67 2.90 -2.22
N SER A 157 -18.98 4.05 -2.31
CA SER A 157 -17.53 4.12 -2.06
C SER A 157 -17.19 3.78 -0.60
N VAL A 158 -18.01 4.21 0.35
CA VAL A 158 -17.85 3.87 1.78
C VAL A 158 -17.99 2.35 2.00
N THR A 159 -19.02 1.74 1.40
CA THR A 159 -19.24 0.28 1.52
C THR A 159 -18.08 -0.50 0.92
N LEU A 160 -17.61 -0.11 -0.27
CA LEU A 160 -16.46 -0.74 -0.91
C LEU A 160 -15.16 -0.53 -0.12
N THR A 161 -14.99 0.62 0.54
CA THR A 161 -13.84 0.88 1.42
C THR A 161 -13.87 0.00 2.67
N ALA A 162 -15.05 -0.25 3.25
CA ALA A 162 -15.21 -1.21 4.34
C ALA A 162 -14.86 -2.65 3.90
N VAL A 163 -15.30 -3.06 2.70
CA VAL A 163 -14.92 -4.36 2.11
C VAL A 163 -13.40 -4.43 1.89
N LEU A 164 -12.79 -3.35 1.41
CA LEU A 164 -11.34 -3.26 1.22
C LEU A 164 -10.59 -3.42 2.56
N LEU A 165 -11.10 -2.84 3.66
CA LEU A 165 -10.52 -2.99 4.99
C LEU A 165 -10.55 -4.45 5.47
N ILE A 166 -11.68 -5.15 5.27
CA ILE A 166 -11.80 -6.57 5.58
C ILE A 166 -10.79 -7.39 4.76
N LEU A 167 -10.67 -7.10 3.46
CA LEU A 167 -9.70 -7.77 2.58
C LEU A 167 -8.25 -7.50 3.00
N LYS A 168 -7.92 -6.28 3.45
CA LYS A 168 -6.59 -5.96 4.01
C LYS A 168 -6.28 -6.81 5.23
N GLY A 169 -7.25 -6.96 6.14
CA GLY A 169 -7.13 -7.85 7.30
C GLY A 169 -6.92 -9.31 6.90
N ALA A 170 -7.73 -9.81 5.96
CA ALA A 170 -7.59 -11.17 5.42
C ALA A 170 -6.21 -11.40 4.75
N PHE A 171 -5.73 -10.40 3.99
CA PHE A 171 -4.41 -10.42 3.38
C PHE A 171 -3.31 -10.49 4.44
N LEU A 172 -3.32 -9.60 5.44
CA LEU A 172 -2.33 -9.60 6.53
C LEU A 172 -2.32 -10.92 7.29
N PHE A 173 -3.49 -11.48 7.58
CA PHE A 173 -3.60 -12.78 8.24
C PHE A 173 -2.97 -13.90 7.42
N GLN A 174 -3.24 -13.96 6.11
CA GLN A 174 -2.65 -14.97 5.24
C GLN A 174 -1.15 -14.75 5.03
N PHE A 175 -0.71 -13.49 4.91
CA PHE A 175 0.70 -13.15 4.83
C PHE A 175 1.46 -13.60 6.09
N TYR A 176 0.88 -13.35 7.27
CA TYR A 176 1.45 -13.81 8.53
C TYR A 176 1.57 -15.33 8.60
N ARG A 177 0.49 -16.05 8.26
CA ARG A 177 0.50 -17.52 8.26
C ARG A 177 1.52 -18.09 7.28
N GLY A 178 1.50 -17.65 6.02
CA GLY A 178 2.31 -18.23 4.96
C GLY A 178 3.78 -17.80 4.98
N PHE A 179 4.09 -16.56 5.38
CA PHE A 179 5.46 -16.04 5.22
C PHE A 179 6.14 -15.64 6.52
N VAL A 180 5.40 -15.38 7.60
CA VAL A 180 6.01 -15.02 8.89
C VAL A 180 6.15 -16.24 9.78
N ARG A 181 5.09 -17.04 9.90
CA ARG A 181 5.08 -18.24 10.75
C ARG A 181 5.90 -19.37 10.14
N GLU A 182 5.72 -19.68 8.86
CA GLU A 182 6.45 -20.77 8.19
C GLU A 182 7.95 -20.45 8.08
N TRP A 183 8.32 -19.20 7.80
CA TRP A 183 9.74 -18.78 7.81
C TRP A 183 10.39 -18.95 9.19
N LYS A 184 9.69 -18.65 10.29
CA LYS A 184 10.23 -18.91 11.64
C LYS A 184 10.50 -20.40 11.92
N VAL A 185 9.85 -21.31 11.20
CA VAL A 185 10.03 -22.76 11.35
C VAL A 185 11.20 -23.27 10.50
N VAL A 186 11.52 -22.61 9.38
CA VAL A 186 12.66 -22.97 8.51
C VAL A 186 13.95 -22.24 8.92
N GLY A 187 13.83 -21.11 9.61
CA GLY A 187 14.93 -20.23 10.03
C GLY A 187 15.39 -20.38 11.47
N LEU A 188 15.32 -21.59 12.05
CA LEU A 188 16.03 -22.04 13.26
C LEU A 188 16.05 -23.57 13.33
#